data_AF-A0A944GK96-F1
#
_entry.id   AF-A0A944GK96-F1
#
_cell.length_a   1.000
_cell.length_b   1.000
_cell.length_c   1.000
_cell.angle_alpha   90.00
_cell.angle_beta   90.00
_cell.angle_gamma   90.00
#
_symmetry.space_group_name_H-M   'P 1'
#
loop_
_entity.id
_entity.type
_entity.pdbx_description
1 polymer ?
#
loop_
_entity_poly.entity_id
_entity_poly.type
_entity_poly.pdbx_seq_one_letter_code
_entity_poly.pdbx_strand_id
1 'polypeptide(L)'
;GYKYPITSSVAIFGEFGPYFGIGLFGTVEGEDVFCEDGYNRFDVGLGLRTGFEFNRKWNASIGYDFGLVDAIDGVSAKNTNVTLSIGYKF
;
A
#
# COMPACT_ATOMS: atom_id res chain seq x y z
N GLY A 1 3.30 13.04 -4.41
CA GLY A 1 2.24 13.47 -3.47
C GLY A 1 2.15 14.98 -3.41
N TYR A 2 1.01 15.51 -3.01
CA TYR A 2 0.76 16.93 -2.76
C TYR A 2 0.34 17.14 -1.31
N LYS A 3 0.96 18.10 -0.62
CA LYS A 3 0.60 18.49 0.75
C LYS A 3 0.10 19.93 0.75
N TYR A 4 -1.11 20.13 1.25
CA TYR A 4 -1.73 21.43 1.38
C TYR A 4 -1.88 21.82 2.85
N PRO A 5 -1.14 22.85 3.33
CA PRO A 5 -1.33 23.38 4.67
C PRO A 5 -2.66 24.15 4.72
N ILE A 6 -3.59 23.71 5.58
CA ILE A 6 -4.84 24.42 5.83
C ILE A 6 -4.62 25.52 6.88
N THR A 7 -3.86 25.20 7.93
CA THR A 7 -3.54 26.09 9.05
C THR A 7 -2.08 25.88 9.45
N SER A 8 -1.49 26.80 10.22
CA SER A 8 -0.15 26.63 10.83
C SER A 8 0.02 25.30 11.60
N SER A 9 -1.09 24.74 12.09
CA SER A 9 -1.15 23.49 12.84
C SER A 9 -1.68 22.29 12.05
N VAL A 10 -2.35 22.47 10.91
CA VAL A 10 -3.01 21.35 10.21
C VAL A 10 -2.66 21.38 8.73
N ALA A 11 -2.16 20.26 8.22
CA ALA A 11 -1.96 20.06 6.79
C ALA A 11 -2.66 18.78 6.33
N ILE A 12 -3.26 18.81 5.16
CA ILE A 12 -3.74 17.60 4.48
C ILE A 12 -2.72 17.20 3.42
N PHE A 13 -2.61 15.91 3.15
CA PHE A 13 -1.75 15.42 2.09
C PHE A 13 -2.45 14.30 1.33
N GLY A 14 -2.18 14.24 0.03
CA GLY A 14 -2.62 13.20 -0.88
C GLY A 14 -1.45 12.72 -1.71
N GLU A 15 -1.30 11.41 -1.85
CA GLU A 15 -0.23 10.77 -2.61
C GLU A 15 -0.85 9.73 -3.51
N PHE A 16 -0.44 9.73 -4.77
CA PHE A 16 -0.78 8.71 -5.73
C PHE A 16 0.50 8.30 -6.43
N GLY A 17 0.75 7.01 -6.57
CA GLY A 17 1.96 6.52 -7.21
C GLY A 17 2.01 5.00 -7.33
N PRO A 18 2.96 4.48 -8.12
CA PRO A 18 3.16 3.06 -8.24
C PRO A 18 3.73 2.48 -6.94
N TYR A 19 3.31 1.26 -6.60
CA TYR A 19 3.96 0.44 -5.59
C TYR A 19 4.53 -0.82 -6.24
N PHE A 20 5.60 -1.34 -5.64
CA PHE A 20 6.24 -2.58 -6.03
C PHE A 20 6.39 -3.43 -4.76
N GLY A 21 5.80 -4.60 -4.78
CA GLY A 21 5.91 -5.62 -3.73
C GLY A 21 6.68 -6.82 -4.25
N ILE A 22 7.54 -7.37 -3.41
CA ILE A 22 8.18 -8.67 -3.66
C ILE A 22 7.87 -9.59 -2.48
N GLY A 23 7.26 -10.74 -2.79
CA GLY A 23 7.06 -11.81 -1.83
C GLY A 23 8.40 -12.47 -1.51
N LEU A 24 8.87 -12.36 -0.27
CA LEU A 24 10.14 -12.95 0.16
C LEU A 24 9.98 -14.41 0.60
N PHE A 25 8.87 -14.72 1.29
CA PHE A 25 8.58 -16.05 1.82
C PHE A 25 7.06 -16.26 1.87
N GLY A 26 6.63 -17.50 1.64
CA GLY A 26 5.23 -17.89 1.78
C GLY A 26 5.11 -19.40 1.65
N THR A 27 4.40 -20.03 2.59
CA THR A 27 4.18 -21.48 2.61
C THR A 27 2.71 -21.76 2.90
N VAL A 28 2.08 -22.62 2.11
CA VAL A 28 0.72 -23.14 2.36
C VAL A 28 0.83 -24.66 2.43
N GLU A 29 0.33 -25.25 3.52
CA GLU A 29 0.32 -26.70 3.74
C GLU A 29 1.69 -27.41 3.59
N GLY A 30 2.80 -26.68 3.79
CA GLY A 30 4.15 -27.20 3.69
C GLY A 30 4.81 -27.03 2.31
N GLU A 31 4.08 -26.47 1.34
CA GLU A 31 4.59 -26.15 0.00
C GLU A 31 4.79 -24.63 -0.17
N ASP A 32 5.82 -24.24 -0.92
CA ASP A 32 6.05 -22.83 -1.24
C ASP A 32 4.93 -22.34 -2.17
N VAL A 33 4.26 -21.26 -1.76
CA VAL A 33 3.16 -20.66 -2.57
C VAL A 33 3.63 -20.03 -3.87
N PHE A 34 4.95 -19.93 -4.09
CA PHE A 34 5.54 -19.32 -5.27
C PHE A 34 6.16 -20.38 -6.21
N CYS A 35 5.49 -21.51 -6.36
CA CYS A 35 5.78 -22.59 -7.31
C CYS A 35 5.32 -22.24 -8.75
N GLU A 36 5.61 -23.09 -9.74
CA GLU A 36 5.32 -22.83 -11.18
C GLU A 36 3.84 -22.54 -11.48
N ASP A 37 2.91 -23.09 -10.69
CA ASP A 37 1.46 -22.87 -10.79
C ASP A 37 0.89 -22.03 -9.62
N GLY A 38 1.78 -21.36 -8.86
CA GLY A 38 1.45 -20.65 -7.62
C GLY A 38 1.18 -19.15 -7.79
N TYR A 39 1.31 -18.40 -6.70
CA TYR A 39 1.16 -16.94 -6.69
C TYR A 39 2.36 -16.25 -7.34
N ASN A 40 2.10 -15.11 -7.98
CA ASN A 40 3.16 -14.26 -8.49
C ASN A 40 4.00 -13.66 -7.36
N ARG A 41 5.34 -13.83 -7.43
CA ARG A 41 6.29 -13.25 -6.47
C ARG A 41 6.38 -11.73 -6.55
N PHE A 42 6.08 -11.17 -7.71
CA PHE A 42 6.12 -9.74 -7.97
C PHE A 42 4.71 -9.19 -8.03
N ASP A 43 4.43 -8.19 -7.20
CA ASP A 43 3.21 -7.42 -7.26
C ASP A 43 3.55 -5.99 -7.64
N VAL A 44 2.89 -5.48 -8.67
CA VAL A 44 3.03 -4.09 -9.11
C VAL A 44 1.64 -3.51 -9.16
N GLY A 45 1.48 -2.32 -8.59
CA GLY A 45 0.19 -1.69 -8.54
C GLY A 45 0.26 -0.19 -8.36
N LEU A 46 -0.89 0.42 -8.13
CA LEU A 46 -1.04 1.84 -7.87
C LEU A 46 -1.64 2.02 -6.48
N GLY A 47 -0.97 2.85 -5.68
CA GLY A 47 -1.40 3.25 -4.36
C GLY A 47 -1.93 4.66 -4.33
N LEU A 48 -3.03 4.87 -3.63
CA LEU A 48 -3.56 6.17 -3.25
C LEU A 48 -3.52 6.29 -1.72
N ARG A 49 -2.86 7.32 -1.21
CA ARG A 49 -2.81 7.65 0.21
C ARG A 49 -3.35 9.05 0.42
N THR A 50 -4.18 9.22 1.44
CA THR A 50 -4.62 10.55 1.88
C THR A 50 -4.60 10.62 3.39
N GLY A 51 -4.27 11.78 3.94
CA GLY A 51 -4.10 11.93 5.37
C GLY A 51 -4.01 13.38 5.81
N PHE A 52 -3.87 13.54 7.11
CA PHE A 52 -3.65 14.83 7.73
C PHE A 52 -2.49 14.76 8.72
N GLU A 53 -1.84 15.89 8.87
CA GLU A 53 -0.73 16.14 9.77
C GLU A 53 -1.16 17.24 10.74
N PHE A 54 -1.12 16.93 12.04
CA PHE A 54 -1.48 17.83 13.14
C PHE A 54 -0.23 18.26 13.92
N ASN A 55 -0.12 19.57 14.13
CA ASN A 55 1.00 20.28 14.74
C ASN A 55 2.38 19.90 14.18
N ARG A 56 2.45 19.40 12.94
CA ARG A 56 3.68 18.82 12.34
C ARG A 56 4.30 17.69 13.18
N LYS A 57 3.57 17.17 14.18
CA LYS A 57 3.99 16.14 15.12
C LYS A 57 3.24 14.84 14.88
N TRP A 58 1.92 14.91 14.82
CA TRP A 58 1.09 13.74 14.58
C TRP A 58 0.73 13.65 13.11
N ASN A 59 0.85 12.47 12.50
CA ASN A 59 0.28 12.19 11.21
C ASN A 59 -0.72 11.03 11.32
N ALA A 60 -1.78 11.12 10.56
CA ALA A 60 -2.75 10.06 10.37
C ALA A 60 -3.07 9.97 8.89
N SER A 61 -3.08 8.77 8.33
CA SER A 61 -3.40 8.57 6.91
C SER A 61 -4.10 7.26 6.67
N ILE A 62 -4.95 7.27 5.65
CA ILE A 62 -5.52 6.09 5.04
C ILE A 62 -4.91 5.90 3.65
N GLY A 63 -4.58 4.67 3.31
CA GLY A 63 -4.06 4.26 2.02
C GLY A 63 -4.94 3.16 1.42
N TYR A 64 -5.05 3.17 0.10
CA TYR A 64 -5.67 2.15 -0.71
C TYR A 64 -4.72 1.78 -1.83
N ASP A 65 -4.25 0.55 -1.84
CA ASP A 65 -3.30 0.04 -2.82
C ASP A 65 -3.99 -1.02 -3.68
N PHE A 66 -3.91 -0.84 -4.99
CA PHE A 66 -4.52 -1.72 -5.99
C PHE A 66 -3.45 -2.34 -6.87
N GLY A 67 -3.34 -3.67 -6.82
CA GLY A 67 -2.49 -4.50 -7.65
C GLY A 67 -2.97 -4.50 -9.10
N LEU A 68 -2.06 -4.15 -10.01
CA LEU A 68 -2.28 -4.22 -11.45
C LEU A 68 -1.89 -5.58 -12.02
N VAL A 69 -1.07 -6.34 -11.30
CA VAL A 69 -0.67 -7.71 -11.66
C VAL A 69 -1.70 -8.70 -11.10
N ASP A 70 -2.07 -9.69 -11.91
CA ASP A 70 -2.94 -10.77 -11.46
C ASP A 70 -2.20 -11.62 -10.41
N ALA A 71 -2.81 -11.81 -9.25
CA ALA A 71 -2.18 -12.57 -8.16
C ALA A 71 -2.11 -14.07 -8.47
N ILE A 72 -2.99 -14.57 -9.35
CA ILE A 72 -3.12 -15.98 -9.75
C ILE A 72 -3.35 -16.02 -11.28
N ASP A 73 -2.61 -16.85 -11.99
CA ASP A 73 -2.78 -17.00 -13.44
C ASP A 73 -4.20 -17.51 -13.79
N GLY A 74 -4.92 -16.79 -14.65
CA GLY A 74 -6.27 -17.17 -15.12
C GLY A 74 -7.45 -16.76 -14.24
N VAL A 75 -7.22 -16.16 -13.06
CA VAL A 75 -8.26 -15.54 -12.23
C VAL A 75 -7.91 -14.07 -12.05
N SER A 76 -8.82 -13.14 -12.38
CA SER A 76 -8.67 -11.69 -12.18
C SER A 76 -8.72 -11.30 -10.69
N ALA A 77 -8.01 -12.04 -9.84
CA ALA A 77 -7.80 -11.75 -8.44
C ALA A 77 -6.72 -10.67 -8.33
N LYS A 78 -7.16 -9.44 -8.14
CA LYS A 78 -6.29 -8.27 -8.02
C LYS A 78 -6.00 -8.01 -6.54
N ASN A 79 -4.73 -7.79 -6.20
CA ASN A 79 -4.37 -7.47 -4.84
C ASN A 79 -5.00 -6.14 -4.44
N THR A 80 -5.68 -6.09 -3.29
CA THR A 80 -6.31 -4.86 -2.80
C THR A 80 -5.99 -4.73 -1.33
N ASN A 81 -5.21 -3.71 -0.97
CA ASN A 81 -4.81 -3.46 0.40
C ASN A 81 -5.37 -2.14 0.90
N VAL A 82 -5.89 -2.14 2.11
CA VAL A 82 -6.31 -0.93 2.82
C VAL A 82 -5.38 -0.74 4.00
N THR A 83 -4.67 0.39 4.01
CA THR A 83 -3.69 0.72 5.05
C THR A 83 -4.21 1.86 5.91
N LEU A 84 -4.15 1.68 7.24
CA LEU A 84 -4.33 2.77 8.19
C LEU A 84 -2.99 3.03 8.89
N SER A 85 -2.55 4.28 8.95
CA SER A 85 -1.29 4.65 9.59
C SER A 85 -1.48 5.81 10.54
N ILE A 86 -0.82 5.72 11.69
CA ILE A 86 -0.64 6.82 12.65
C ILE A 86 0.86 6.91 12.96
N GLY A 87 1.37 8.13 13.07
CA GLY A 87 2.79 8.35 13.31
C GLY A 87 3.05 9.62 14.09
N TYR A 88 4.15 9.61 14.83
CA TYR A 88 4.63 10.74 15.61
C TYR A 88 6.02 11.15 15.12
N LYS A 89 6.19 12.43 14.79
CA LYS A 89 7.45 13.05 14.37
C LYS A 89 8.07 13.76 15.58
N PHE A 90 9.32 13.38 15.87
CA PHE A 90 10.15 13.96 16.92
C PHE A 90 10.87 15.21 16.43
#